data_AF-A0A3N5HCE9-F1
#
_entry.id   AF-A0A3N5HCE9-F1
#
_cell.length_a   1.000
_cell.length_b   1.000
_cell.length_c   1.000
_cell.angle_alpha   90.00
_cell.angle_beta   90.00
_cell.angle_gamma   90.00
#
_symmetry.space_group_name_H-M   'P 1'
#
loop_
_entity.id
_entity.type
_entity.pdbx_description
1 polymer ?
#
loop_
_entity_poly.entity_id
_entity_poly.type
_entity_poly.pdbx_seq_one_letter_code
_entity_poly.pdbx_strand_id
1 'polypeptide(L)'
;MDEGAQNQRIREHLWQHLESEHRQLNKVLGDVESLAAEGSFETARKRFGEYRLAHERHLVMERKLEALFRELRETASFVTRLKRERTRMLEQSERVWKCLCQEKNAPVPRMLGRLATLVSEHEDAQRRLILADLPLSPERRQEQADLLRHLGRL
;
A
#
# COMPACT_ATOMS: atom_id res chain seq x y z
N MET A 1 6.29 30.43 -12.49
CA MET A 1 6.74 29.24 -11.74
C MET A 1 6.87 28.11 -12.76
N ASP A 2 7.95 27.33 -12.68
CA ASP A 2 8.15 26.17 -13.54
C ASP A 2 7.21 25.04 -13.12
N GLU A 3 6.21 24.76 -13.96
CA GLU A 3 5.19 23.74 -13.77
C GLU A 3 5.79 22.34 -13.62
N GLY A 4 6.92 22.07 -14.28
CA GLY A 4 7.65 20.81 -14.16
C GLY A 4 8.26 20.61 -12.78
N ALA A 5 8.93 21.64 -12.25
CA ALA A 5 9.51 21.61 -10.91
C ALA A 5 8.45 21.46 -9.80
N GLN A 6 7.27 22.07 -9.98
CA GLN A 6 6.16 21.93 -9.03
C GLN A 6 5.59 20.50 -9.06
N ASN A 7 5.35 19.93 -10.25
CA ASN A 7 4.84 18.57 -10.40
C ASN A 7 5.81 17.52 -9.82
N GLN A 8 7.12 17.73 -9.97
CA GLN A 8 8.13 16.85 -9.38
C GLN A 8 8.06 16.80 -7.86
N ARG A 9 8.02 17.96 -7.20
CA ARG A 9 7.94 18.05 -5.73
C ARG A 9 6.68 17.38 -5.17
N ILE A 10 5.57 17.50 -5.87
CA ILE A 10 4.32 16.86 -5.46
C ILE A 10 4.44 15.34 -5.50
N ARG A 11 4.99 14.78 -6.59
CA ARG A 11 5.18 13.34 -6.74
C ARG A 11 6.09 12.77 -5.67
N GLU A 12 7.19 13.47 -5.37
CA GLU A 12 8.13 13.08 -4.31
C GLU A 12 7.45 13.05 -2.94
N HIS A 13 6.64 14.05 -2.61
CA HIS A 13 5.93 14.09 -1.33
C HIS A 13 4.89 12.96 -1.20
N LEU A 14 4.09 12.72 -2.26
CA LEU A 14 3.15 11.60 -2.29
C LEU A 14 3.86 10.26 -2.11
N TRP A 15 4.99 10.08 -2.80
CA TRP A 15 5.77 8.85 -2.71
C TRP A 15 6.36 8.64 -1.31
N GLN A 16 7.02 9.65 -0.75
CA GLN A 16 7.64 9.55 0.58
C GLN A 16 6.65 9.15 1.68
N HIS A 17 5.42 9.66 1.61
CA HIS A 17 4.38 9.29 2.55
C HIS A 17 3.99 7.82 2.40
N LEU A 18 3.67 7.36 1.18
CA LEU A 18 3.30 5.96 0.95
C LEU A 18 4.44 4.99 1.26
N GLU A 19 5.68 5.35 0.93
CA GLU A 19 6.88 4.56 1.27
C GLU A 19 7.02 4.43 2.81
N SER A 20 6.68 5.47 3.57
CA SER A 20 6.63 5.39 5.03
C SER A 20 5.54 4.42 5.52
N GLU A 21 4.35 4.46 4.93
CA GLU A 21 3.27 3.51 5.26
C GLU A 21 3.66 2.06 4.94
N HIS A 22 4.25 1.81 3.76
CA HIS A 22 4.73 0.48 3.36
C HIS A 22 5.80 -0.06 4.30
N ARG A 23 6.78 0.77 4.69
CA ARG A 23 7.79 0.37 5.68
C ARG A 23 7.15 -0.03 7.01
N GLN A 24 6.14 0.71 7.46
CA GLN A 24 5.43 0.38 8.69
C GLN A 24 4.64 -0.93 8.56
N LEU A 25 3.94 -1.14 7.44
CA LEU A 25 3.21 -2.38 7.17
C LEU A 25 4.15 -3.59 7.11
N ASN A 26 5.28 -3.48 6.41
CA ASN A 26 6.28 -4.54 6.31
C ASN A 26 6.90 -4.90 7.66
N LYS A 27 7.17 -3.91 8.52
CA LYS A 27 7.66 -4.16 9.89
C LYS A 27 6.70 -5.03 10.68
N VAL A 28 5.39 -4.78 10.58
CA VAL A 28 4.37 -5.57 11.29
C VAL A 28 4.37 -7.03 10.82
N LEU A 29 4.61 -7.30 9.53
CA LEU A 29 4.70 -8.67 9.03
C LEU A 29 5.86 -9.46 9.67
N GLY A 30 7.01 -8.81 9.86
CA GLY A 30 8.15 -9.39 10.58
C GLY A 30 7.83 -9.67 12.05
N ASP A 31 7.19 -8.71 12.74
CA ASP A 31 6.75 -8.88 14.14
C ASP A 31 5.82 -10.12 14.27
N VAL A 32 4.86 -10.27 13.34
CA VAL A 32 3.90 -11.38 13.33
C VAL A 32 4.59 -12.72 13.08
N GLU A 33 5.60 -12.76 12.22
CA GLU A 33 6.39 -13.97 11.96
C GLU A 33 7.12 -14.44 13.22
N SER A 34 7.83 -13.54 13.90
CA SER A 34 8.52 -13.85 15.15
C SER A 34 7.56 -14.34 16.24
N LEU A 35 6.44 -13.62 16.45
CA LEU A 35 5.43 -14.00 17.44
C LEU A 35 4.80 -15.37 17.15
N ALA A 36 4.51 -15.67 15.88
CA ALA A 36 3.97 -16.98 15.51
C ALA A 36 5.02 -18.09 15.73
N ALA A 37 6.28 -17.87 15.36
CA ALA A 37 7.36 -18.83 15.57
C ALA A 37 7.54 -19.18 17.06
N GLU A 38 7.36 -18.21 17.95
CA GLU A 38 7.36 -18.39 19.42
C GLU A 38 6.09 -19.06 19.98
N GLY A 39 5.06 -19.29 19.15
CA GLY A 39 3.77 -19.85 19.57
C GLY A 39 2.80 -18.84 20.18
N SER A 40 3.14 -17.55 20.16
CA SER A 40 2.35 -16.45 20.71
C SER A 40 1.21 -16.03 19.76
N PHE A 41 0.35 -16.96 19.37
CA PHE A 41 -0.66 -16.76 18.32
C PHE A 41 -1.70 -15.69 18.65
N GLU A 42 -2.09 -15.53 19.90
CA GLU A 42 -3.02 -14.46 20.29
C GLU A 42 -2.42 -13.07 20.02
N THR A 43 -1.18 -12.84 20.45
CA THR A 43 -0.46 -11.58 20.20
C THR A 43 -0.18 -11.40 18.71
N ALA A 44 0.21 -12.47 18.00
CA ALA A 44 0.40 -12.46 16.55
C ALA A 44 -0.89 -12.06 15.82
N ARG A 45 -2.05 -12.60 16.23
CA ARG A 45 -3.36 -12.22 15.69
C ARG A 45 -3.66 -10.75 15.95
N LYS A 46 -3.50 -10.26 17.18
CA LYS A 46 -3.74 -8.84 17.48
C LYS A 46 -2.89 -7.94 16.59
N ARG A 47 -1.59 -8.25 16.49
CA ARG A 47 -0.63 -7.49 15.69
C ARG A 47 -0.94 -7.55 14.19
N PHE A 48 -1.34 -8.71 13.67
CA PHE A 48 -1.79 -8.85 12.29
C PHE A 48 -3.14 -8.15 12.03
N GLY A 49 -4.03 -8.09 13.02
CA GLY A 49 -5.25 -7.30 12.96
C GLY A 49 -4.97 -5.80 12.79
N GLU A 50 -3.98 -5.28 13.52
CA GLU A 50 -3.50 -3.90 13.35
C GLU A 50 -2.95 -3.66 11.93
N TYR A 51 -2.18 -4.60 11.39
CA TYR A 51 -1.73 -4.57 10.00
C TYR A 51 -2.92 -4.48 9.03
N ARG A 52 -3.94 -5.33 9.20
CA ARG A 52 -5.13 -5.31 8.32
C ARG A 52 -5.85 -3.97 8.36
N LEU A 53 -6.06 -3.41 9.55
CA LEU A 53 -6.71 -2.10 9.72
C LEU A 53 -5.87 -0.96 9.11
N ALA A 54 -4.55 -0.99 9.29
CA ALA A 54 -3.66 -0.01 8.68
C ALA A 54 -3.67 -0.12 7.15
N HIS A 55 -3.65 -1.35 6.64
CA HIS A 55 -3.73 -1.62 5.21
C HIS A 55 -5.07 -1.15 4.61
N GLU A 56 -6.20 -1.37 5.29
CA GLU A 56 -7.50 -0.83 4.85
C GLU A 56 -7.50 0.70 4.73
N ARG A 57 -6.87 1.40 5.68
CA ARG A 57 -6.71 2.86 5.60
C ARG A 57 -5.84 3.27 4.42
N HIS A 58 -4.72 2.58 4.20
CA HIS A 58 -3.86 2.79 3.03
C HIS A 58 -4.64 2.61 1.72
N LEU A 59 -5.53 1.61 1.64
CA LEU A 59 -6.36 1.37 0.45
C LEU A 59 -7.38 2.49 0.18
N VAL A 60 -7.88 3.18 1.20
CA VAL A 60 -8.73 4.36 1.00
C VAL A 60 -7.94 5.47 0.30
N MET A 61 -6.69 5.68 0.72
CA MET A 61 -5.81 6.68 0.11
C MET A 61 -5.45 6.29 -1.34
N GLU A 62 -5.11 5.03 -1.56
CA GLU A 62 -4.83 4.49 -2.90
C GLU A 62 -5.99 4.71 -3.86
N ARG A 63 -7.24 4.50 -3.45
CA ARG A 63 -8.41 4.72 -4.31
C ARG A 63 -8.57 6.18 -4.73
N LYS A 64 -8.21 7.12 -3.86
CA LYS A 64 -8.19 8.55 -4.21
C LYS A 64 -7.08 8.85 -5.23
N LEU A 65 -5.91 8.23 -5.09
CA LEU A 65 -4.84 8.31 -6.09
C LEU A 65 -5.29 7.70 -7.42
N GLU A 66 -5.87 6.51 -7.44
CA GLU A 66 -6.41 5.88 -8.66
C GLU A 66 -7.41 6.78 -9.39
N ALA A 67 -8.23 7.54 -8.65
CA ALA A 67 -9.20 8.45 -9.25
C ALA A 67 -8.53 9.59 -10.02
N LEU A 68 -7.40 10.14 -9.51
CA LEU A 68 -6.61 11.14 -10.23
C LEU A 68 -6.08 10.60 -11.58
N PHE A 69 -5.75 9.30 -11.63
CA PHE A 69 -5.12 8.65 -12.78
C PHE A 69 -6.10 7.94 -13.73
N ARG A 70 -7.40 7.96 -13.44
CA ARG A 70 -8.37 7.11 -14.17
C ARG A 70 -8.55 7.51 -15.64
N GLU A 71 -8.47 8.80 -15.94
CA GLU A 71 -8.77 9.36 -17.25
C GLU A 71 -7.54 9.56 -18.13
N LEU A 72 -6.34 9.34 -17.57
CA LEU A 72 -5.08 9.36 -18.31
C LEU A 72 -4.91 7.99 -18.99
N ARG A 73 -4.99 7.97 -20.31
CA ARG A 73 -4.92 6.73 -21.09
C ARG A 73 -3.58 6.02 -20.89
N GLU A 74 -2.53 6.80 -20.69
CA GLU A 74 -1.15 6.37 -20.45
C GLU A 74 -0.98 5.62 -19.13
N THR A 75 -1.84 5.87 -18.14
CA THR A 75 -1.76 5.24 -16.80
C THR A 75 -2.68 4.03 -16.65
N ALA A 76 -3.54 3.74 -17.63
CA ALA A 76 -4.56 2.67 -17.55
C ALA A 76 -3.96 1.28 -17.27
N SER A 77 -2.82 0.95 -17.87
CA SER A 77 -2.10 -0.31 -17.63
C SER A 77 -1.54 -0.39 -16.21
N PHE A 78 -1.01 0.72 -15.68
CA PHE A 78 -0.50 0.82 -14.31
C PHE A 78 -1.62 0.68 -13.28
N VAL A 79 -2.75 1.36 -13.49
CA VAL A 79 -3.94 1.25 -12.62
C VAL A 79 -4.48 -0.18 -12.62
N THR A 80 -4.50 -0.84 -13.79
CA THR A 80 -4.95 -2.24 -13.88
C THR A 80 -4.02 -3.19 -13.13
N ARG A 81 -2.71 -3.00 -13.26
CA ARG A 81 -1.71 -3.77 -12.50
C ARG A 81 -1.87 -3.55 -11.00
N LEU A 82 -1.99 -2.30 -10.56
CA LEU A 82 -2.19 -1.94 -9.15
C LEU A 82 -3.40 -2.67 -8.54
N LYS A 83 -4.54 -2.64 -9.25
CA LYS A 83 -5.76 -3.35 -8.82
C LYS A 83 -5.54 -4.85 -8.66
N ARG A 84 -4.81 -5.47 -9.59
CA ARG A 84 -4.51 -6.91 -9.58
C ARG A 84 -3.65 -7.28 -8.37
N GLU A 85 -2.58 -6.53 -8.12
CA GLU A 85 -1.67 -6.82 -6.99
C GLU A 85 -2.38 -6.59 -5.65
N ARG A 86 -3.19 -5.53 -5.53
CA ARG A 86 -4.07 -5.34 -4.37
C ARG A 86 -4.95 -6.55 -4.08
N THR A 87 -5.64 -7.08 -5.10
CA THR A 87 -6.52 -8.25 -4.90
C THR A 87 -5.73 -9.45 -4.37
N ARG A 88 -4.56 -9.72 -4.95
CA ARG A 88 -3.69 -10.83 -4.50
C ARG A 88 -3.20 -10.64 -3.07
N MET A 89 -2.81 -9.42 -2.71
CA MET A 89 -2.38 -9.06 -1.36
C MET A 89 -3.51 -9.26 -0.34
N LEU A 90 -4.75 -8.85 -0.67
CA LEU A 90 -5.92 -9.04 0.19
C LEU A 90 -6.25 -10.52 0.37
N GLU A 91 -6.26 -11.30 -0.71
CA GLU A 91 -6.48 -12.74 -0.65
C GLU A 91 -5.42 -13.45 0.22
N GLN A 92 -4.15 -13.08 0.06
CA GLN A 92 -3.08 -13.66 0.86
C GLN A 92 -3.17 -13.24 2.33
N SER A 93 -3.53 -11.98 2.60
CA SER A 93 -3.77 -11.47 3.96
C SER A 93 -4.87 -12.26 4.68
N GLU A 94 -5.96 -12.56 3.98
CA GLU A 94 -7.06 -13.35 4.54
C GLU A 94 -6.64 -14.81 4.82
N ARG A 95 -5.79 -15.40 3.98
CA ARG A 95 -5.23 -16.73 4.23
C ARG A 95 -4.34 -16.74 5.47
N VAL A 96 -3.46 -15.74 5.63
CA VAL A 96 -2.61 -15.60 6.82
C VAL A 96 -3.47 -15.48 8.07
N TRP A 97 -4.49 -14.63 8.05
CA TRP A 97 -5.42 -14.49 9.16
C TRP A 97 -6.06 -15.81 9.59
N LYS A 98 -6.62 -16.56 8.63
CA LYS A 98 -7.21 -17.88 8.90
C LYS A 98 -6.20 -18.84 9.52
N CYS A 99 -4.94 -18.81 9.07
CA CYS A 99 -3.88 -19.65 9.61
C CYS A 99 -3.54 -19.28 11.06
N LEU A 100 -3.44 -17.99 11.37
CA LEU A 100 -3.22 -17.49 12.73
C LEU A 100 -4.38 -17.82 13.67
N CYS A 101 -5.63 -17.76 13.20
CA CYS A 101 -6.83 -18.18 13.96
C CYS A 101 -6.88 -19.68 14.22
N GLN A 102 -6.26 -20.49 13.36
CA GLN A 102 -6.16 -21.95 13.54
C GLN A 102 -4.91 -22.38 14.30
N GLU A 103 -4.07 -21.43 14.73
CA GLU A 103 -2.83 -21.68 15.51
C GLU A 103 -1.87 -22.65 14.81
N LYS A 104 -1.91 -22.66 13.48
CA LYS A 104 -1.06 -23.50 12.65
C LYS A 104 0.26 -22.77 12.45
N ASN A 105 1.33 -23.26 13.07
CA ASN A 105 2.64 -22.61 12.97
C ASN A 105 3.34 -22.85 11.63
N ALA A 106 3.38 -24.12 11.18
CA ALA A 106 4.12 -24.54 9.99
C ALA A 106 3.85 -23.75 8.70
N PRO A 107 2.62 -23.29 8.38
CA PRO A 107 2.36 -22.52 7.16
C PRO A 107 2.69 -21.03 7.29
N VAL A 108 2.73 -20.47 8.50
CA VAL A 108 2.72 -19.02 8.73
C VAL A 108 3.94 -18.31 8.13
N PRO A 109 5.19 -18.75 8.36
CA PRO A 109 6.37 -18.08 7.79
C PRO A 109 6.32 -17.98 6.26
N ARG A 110 6.01 -19.10 5.58
CA ARG A 110 5.88 -19.12 4.11
C ARG A 110 4.77 -18.19 3.62
N MET A 111 3.65 -18.12 4.34
CA MET A 111 2.51 -17.30 3.96
C MET A 111 2.77 -15.81 4.19
N LEU A 112 3.47 -15.45 5.27
CA LEU A 112 3.92 -14.09 5.54
C LEU A 112 4.99 -13.65 4.54
N GLY A 113 5.97 -14.50 4.22
CA GLY A 113 6.96 -14.22 3.18
C GLY A 113 6.32 -13.95 1.82
N ARG A 114 5.31 -14.76 1.43
CA ARG A 114 4.52 -14.48 0.21
C ARG A 114 3.75 -13.16 0.29
N LEU A 115 3.20 -12.83 1.45
CA LEU A 115 2.49 -11.55 1.63
C LEU A 115 3.46 -10.37 1.49
N ALA A 116 4.65 -10.44 2.09
CA ALA A 116 5.68 -9.41 1.97
C ALA A 116 6.12 -9.21 0.51
N THR A 117 6.28 -10.29 -0.27
CA THR A 117 6.54 -10.17 -1.71
C THR A 117 5.42 -9.44 -2.44
N LEU A 118 4.15 -9.78 -2.17
CA LEU A 118 3.01 -9.12 -2.81
C LEU A 118 2.90 -7.63 -2.41
N VAL A 119 3.21 -7.30 -1.15
CA VAL A 119 3.27 -5.90 -0.68
C VAL A 119 4.36 -5.14 -1.46
N SER A 120 5.54 -5.72 -1.63
CA SER A 120 6.64 -5.10 -2.39
C SER A 120 6.29 -4.92 -3.88
N GLU A 121 5.65 -5.91 -4.51
CA GLU A 121 5.18 -5.80 -5.90
C GLU A 121 4.10 -4.70 -6.06
N HIS A 122 3.25 -4.55 -5.06
CA HIS A 122 2.20 -3.53 -5.00
C HIS A 122 2.78 -2.13 -4.78
N GLU A 123 3.73 -1.99 -3.86
CA GLU A 123 4.52 -0.78 -3.61
C GLU A 123 5.22 -0.30 -4.89
N ASP A 124 5.89 -1.21 -5.61
CA ASP A 124 6.54 -0.90 -6.89
C ASP A 124 5.54 -0.43 -7.97
N ALA A 125 4.34 -1.02 -8.00
CA ALA A 125 3.28 -0.60 -8.92
C ALA A 125 2.78 0.82 -8.59
N GLN A 126 2.60 1.14 -7.30
CA GLN A 126 2.24 2.49 -6.85
C GLN A 126 3.34 3.50 -7.16
N ARG A 127 4.61 3.14 -6.91
CA ARG A 127 5.77 3.98 -7.22
C ARG A 127 5.80 4.39 -8.68
N ARG A 128 5.64 3.41 -9.57
CA ARG A 128 5.63 3.66 -11.02
C ARG A 128 4.45 4.53 -11.46
N LEU A 129 3.28 4.35 -10.83
CA LEU A 129 2.10 5.19 -11.11
C LEU A 129 2.33 6.64 -10.68
N ILE A 130 2.93 6.86 -9.50
CA ILE A 130 3.14 8.20 -8.93
C ILE A 130 4.29 8.94 -9.60
N LEU A 131 5.38 8.24 -9.91
CA LEU A 131 6.57 8.82 -10.52
C LEU A 131 6.45 8.97 -12.05
N ALA A 132 5.39 8.47 -12.67
CA ALA A 132 5.09 8.80 -14.06
C ALA A 132 5.00 10.33 -14.23
N ASP A 133 5.44 10.88 -15.36
CA ASP A 133 5.14 12.28 -15.71
C ASP A 133 3.63 12.43 -15.85
N LEU A 134 3.04 13.25 -14.99
CA LEU A 134 1.60 13.43 -14.88
C LEU A 134 1.19 14.70 -15.62
N PRO A 135 0.63 14.59 -16.84
CA PRO A 135 0.00 15.73 -17.50
C PRO A 135 -1.38 15.97 -16.87
N LEU A 136 -1.42 16.66 -15.72
CA LEU A 136 -2.65 16.94 -14.99
C LEU A 136 -3.34 18.21 -15.51
N SER A 137 -4.67 18.16 -15.66
CA SER A 137 -5.49 19.36 -15.89
C SER A 137 -5.46 20.29 -14.66
N PRO A 138 -5.86 21.57 -14.79
CA PRO A 138 -6.00 22.47 -13.64
C PRO A 138 -6.86 21.91 -12.50
N GLU A 139 -7.97 21.26 -12.82
CA GLU A 139 -8.88 20.64 -11.84
C GLU A 139 -8.19 19.49 -11.10
N ARG A 140 -7.47 18.64 -11.83
CA ARG A 140 -6.70 17.52 -11.25
C ARG A 140 -5.54 18.00 -10.40
N ARG A 141 -4.92 19.14 -10.73
CA ARG A 141 -3.91 19.79 -9.89
C ARG A 141 -4.50 20.28 -8.57
N GLN A 142 -5.73 20.79 -8.59
CA GLN A 142 -6.42 21.19 -7.37
C GLN A 142 -6.77 19.96 -6.50
N GLU A 143 -7.33 18.91 -7.10
CA GLU A 143 -7.58 17.63 -6.40
C GLU A 143 -6.30 17.04 -5.79
N GLN A 144 -5.20 17.10 -6.54
CA GLN A 144 -3.88 16.68 -6.08
C GLN A 144 -3.38 17.53 -4.91
N ALA A 145 -3.51 18.85 -4.97
CA ALA A 145 -3.14 19.75 -3.88
C ALA A 145 -3.97 19.48 -2.62
N ASP A 146 -5.26 19.16 -2.77
CA ASP A 146 -6.13 18.81 -1.65
C ASP A 146 -5.76 17.44 -1.04
N LEU A 147 -5.38 16.47 -1.87
CA LEU A 147 -4.85 15.19 -1.40
C LEU A 147 -3.56 15.37 -0.60
N LEU A 148 -2.60 16.15 -1.11
CA LEU A 148 -1.37 16.49 -0.40
C LEU A 148 -1.64 17.17 0.95
N ARG A 149 -2.58 18.12 1.00
CA ARG A 149 -2.97 18.79 2.26
C ARG A 149 -3.57 17.81 3.26
N HIS A 150 -4.30 16.81 2.78
CA HIS A 150 -4.88 15.77 3.63
C HIS A 150 -3.79 14.84 4.18
N LEU A 151 -2.78 14.52 3.36
CA LEU A 151 -1.64 13.69 3.74
C LEU A 151 -0.71 14.39 4.74
N GLY A 152 -0.54 15.72 4.64
CA GLY A 152 0.26 16.50 5.59
C GLY A 152 -0.42 16.82 6.93
N ARG A 153 -1.65 16.35 7.16
CA ARG A 153 -2.44 16.56 8.39
C ARG A 153 -2.65 15.28 9.22
N LEU A 154 -2.14 14.15 8.76
CA LEU A 154 -2.08 12.87 9.49
C LEU A 154 -0.69 12.71 10.13
#